data_AF-A0A7H9VAD0-F1
#
_entry.id   AF-A0A7H9VAD0-F1
#
_cell.length_a   1.000
_cell.length_b   1.000
_cell.length_c   1.000
_cell.angle_alpha   90.00
_cell.angle_beta   90.00
_cell.angle_gamma   90.00
#
_symmetry.space_group_name_H-M   'P 1'
#
loop_
_entity.id
_entity.type
_entity.pdbx_description
1 polymer ?
#
loop_
_entity_poly.entity_id
_entity_poly.type
_entity_poly.pdbx_seq_one_letter_code
_entity_poly.pdbx_strand_id
1 'polypeptide(L)' 'MTTASTLAACTTSAVNGAPALRSAIGNSLAGAQGKTLADQNKIDKTIAPGCAIGLYTPAECDRHTKASAERRAELGGANE' A
#
# COMPACT_ATOMS: atom_id res chain seq x y z
N MET A 1 26.40 -30.87 33.73
CA MET A 1 24.99 -30.50 33.49
C MET A 1 24.90 -29.90 32.10
N THR A 2 24.20 -30.56 31.19
CA THR A 2 24.02 -30.08 29.81
C THR A 2 22.80 -29.18 29.77
N THR A 3 22.99 -27.88 29.56
CA THR A 3 21.91 -26.91 29.35
C THR A 3 21.46 -26.97 27.89
N ALA A 4 20.27 -27.51 27.64
CA ALA A 4 19.64 -27.45 26.33
C ALA A 4 18.99 -26.06 26.14
N SER A 5 19.49 -25.28 25.19
CA SER A 5 18.87 -24.02 24.77
C SER A 5 17.68 -24.32 23.86
N THR A 6 16.46 -24.10 24.34
CA THR A 6 15.28 -24.10 23.48
C THR A 6 15.31 -22.83 22.61
N LEU A 7 15.54 -22.98 21.31
CA LEU A 7 15.30 -21.87 20.37
C LEU A 7 13.80 -21.56 20.38
N ALA A 8 13.42 -20.39 20.91
CA ALA A 8 12.09 -19.85 20.67
C ALA A 8 11.97 -19.53 19.17
N ALA A 9 11.22 -20.36 18.43
CA ALA A 9 10.91 -20.06 17.04
C ALA A 9 9.83 -18.96 17.01
N CYS A 10 10.19 -17.78 16.52
CA CYS A 10 9.21 -16.73 16.22
C CYS A 10 8.32 -17.22 15.06
N THR A 11 7.02 -17.41 15.33
CA THR A 11 6.05 -17.72 14.28
C THR A 11 5.40 -16.43 13.78
N THR A 12 5.16 -16.34 12.47
CA THR A 12 4.34 -15.28 11.89
C THR A 12 2.92 -15.80 11.71
N SER A 13 1.93 -15.02 12.14
CA SER A 13 0.53 -15.33 11.83
C SER A 13 0.20 -14.81 10.44
N ALA A 14 -0.47 -15.63 9.62
CA ALA A 14 -0.97 -15.19 8.33
C ALA A 14 -2.10 -14.16 8.52
N VAL A 15 -2.20 -13.20 7.59
CA VAL A 15 -3.39 -12.35 7.45
C VAL A 15 -4.50 -13.14 6.79
N ASN A 16 -5.66 -13.24 7.45
CA ASN A 16 -6.81 -13.94 6.92
C ASN A 16 -7.98 -12.97 6.67
N GLY A 17 -8.28 -12.74 5.39
CA GLY A 17 -9.39 -11.90 4.93
C GLY A 17 -9.07 -10.40 4.81
N ALA A 18 -9.95 -9.67 4.13
CA ALA A 18 -9.80 -8.24 3.86
C ALA A 18 -9.72 -7.35 5.12
N PRO A 19 -10.50 -7.58 6.20
CA PRO A 19 -10.39 -6.77 7.42
C PRO A 19 -9.02 -6.89 8.09
N ALA A 20 -8.50 -8.13 8.21
CA ALA A 20 -7.18 -8.37 8.80
C ALA A 20 -6.07 -7.76 7.93
N LEU A 21 -6.18 -7.89 6.60
CA LEU A 21 -5.26 -7.24 5.67
C LEU A 21 -5.30 -5.71 5.81
N ARG A 22 -6.49 -5.11 5.88
CA ARG A 22 -6.66 -3.66 6.04
C ARG A 22 -6.05 -3.13 7.34
N SER A 23 -6.17 -3.89 8.44
CA SER A 23 -5.50 -3.58 9.70
C SER A 23 -3.98 -3.68 9.59
N ALA A 24 -3.45 -4.65 8.84
CA ALA A 24 -2.02 -4.86 8.68
C ALA A 24 -1.34 -3.79 7.81
N ILE A 25 -1.96 -3.40 6.69
CA ILE A 25 -1.33 -2.48 5.71
C ILE A 25 -1.72 -1.02 5.88
N GLY A 26 -2.77 -0.72 6.65
CA GLY A 26 -3.24 0.65 6.85
C GLY A 26 -3.81 1.28 5.56
N ASN A 27 -3.80 2.61 5.49
CA ASN A 27 -4.29 3.40 4.35
C ASN A 27 -3.35 4.50 3.87
N SER A 28 -2.07 4.45 4.26
CA SER A 28 -1.10 5.49 3.88
C SER A 28 -0.89 5.58 2.35
N LEU A 29 -1.25 4.53 1.60
CA LEU A 29 -1.22 4.57 0.12
C LEU A 29 -2.30 5.49 -0.48
N ALA A 30 -3.39 5.75 0.24
CA ALA A 30 -4.42 6.68 -0.21
C ALA A 30 -3.89 8.13 -0.14
N GLY A 31 -3.52 8.66 -1.31
CA GLY A 31 -2.89 9.97 -1.44
C GLY A 31 -1.36 9.93 -1.49
N ALA A 32 -0.73 8.75 -1.50
CA ALA A 32 0.71 8.64 -1.68
C ALA A 32 1.12 9.11 -3.09
N GLN A 33 2.18 9.92 -3.14
CA GLN A 33 2.73 10.45 -4.38
C GLN A 33 4.13 9.88 -4.62
N GLY A 34 4.34 9.32 -5.81
CA GLY A 34 5.61 8.76 -6.24
C GLY A 34 6.63 9.85 -6.57
N LYS A 35 7.91 9.56 -6.31
CA LYS A 35 9.01 10.46 -6.69
C LYS A 35 9.14 10.57 -8.22
N THR A 36 8.99 9.46 -8.93
CA THR A 36 9.03 9.36 -10.40
C THR A 36 7.72 8.82 -10.96
N LEU A 37 7.51 8.92 -12.28
CA LEU A 37 6.36 8.26 -12.95
C LEU A 37 6.38 6.75 -12.76
N ALA A 38 7.57 6.14 -12.70
CA ALA A 38 7.71 4.71 -12.41
C ALA A 38 7.24 4.38 -10.99
N ASP A 39 7.55 5.23 -10.01
CA ASP A 39 7.09 5.05 -8.63
C ASP A 39 5.59 5.29 -8.49
N GLN A 40 5.06 6.33 -9.15
CA GLN A 40 3.62 6.59 -9.16
C GLN A 40 2.85 5.41 -9.78
N ASN A 41 3.36 4.85 -10.89
CA ASN A 41 2.78 3.65 -11.50
C ASN A 41 2.77 2.44 -10.55
N LYS A 42 3.79 2.28 -9.68
CA LYS A 42 3.80 1.21 -8.68
C LYS A 42 2.74 1.44 -7.60
N ILE A 43 2.57 2.68 -7.14
CA ILE A 43 1.53 3.05 -6.18
C ILE A 43 0.13 2.78 -6.78
N ASP A 44 -0.14 3.29 -7.98
CA ASP A 44 -1.41 3.14 -8.68
C ASP A 44 -1.78 1.64 -8.86
N LYS A 45 -0.83 0.82 -9.29
CA LYS A 45 -1.03 -0.63 -9.46
C LYS A 45 -1.28 -1.37 -8.15
N THR A 46 -0.77 -0.86 -7.03
CA THR A 46 -0.93 -1.51 -5.72
C THR A 46 -2.33 -1.25 -5.15
N ILE A 47 -2.83 -0.01 -5.27
CA ILE A 47 -4.09 0.38 -4.65
C ILE A 47 -5.32 0.08 -5.50
N ALA A 48 -5.20 0.07 -6.84
CA ALA A 48 -6.33 -0.16 -7.73
C ALA A 48 -7.08 -1.49 -7.48
N PRO A 49 -6.41 -2.64 -7.29
CA PRO A 49 -7.12 -3.88 -6.92
C PRO A 49 -7.82 -3.79 -5.56
N GLY A 50 -7.18 -3.12 -4.59
CA GLY A 50 -7.78 -2.90 -3.27
C GLY A 50 -9.05 -2.06 -3.34
N CYS A 51 -9.08 -1.04 -4.19
CA CYS A 51 -10.29 -0.27 -4.47
C CYS A 51 -11.38 -1.11 -5.17
N ALA A 52 -11.00 -1.95 -6.12
CA ALA A 52 -11.95 -2.81 -6.84
C ALA A 52 -12.65 -3.82 -5.93
N ILE A 53 -11.98 -4.33 -4.90
CA ILE A 53 -12.54 -5.34 -3.97
C ILE A 53 -13.08 -4.74 -2.66
N GLY A 54 -13.09 -3.41 -2.52
CA GLY A 54 -13.56 -2.72 -1.31
C GLY A 54 -12.63 -2.85 -0.09
N LEU A 55 -11.34 -3.16 -0.29
CA LEU A 55 -10.33 -3.12 0.77
C LEU A 55 -10.12 -1.69 1.27
N TYR A 56 -10.18 -0.72 0.36
CA TYR A 56 -10.18 0.71 0.65
C TYR A 56 -11.59 1.27 0.53
N THR A 57 -11.90 2.26 1.36
CA THR A 57 -13.16 3.00 1.29
C THR A 57 -13.25 3.84 0.01
N PRO A 58 -14.45 4.18 -0.48
CA PRO A 58 -14.61 5.07 -1.63
C PRO A 58 -13.83 6.38 -1.49
N ALA A 59 -13.84 7.01 -0.31
CA ALA A 59 -13.11 8.25 -0.05
C ALA A 59 -11.58 8.09 -0.11
N GLU A 60 -11.04 6.92 0.26
CA GLU A 60 -9.62 6.60 0.10
C GLU A 60 -9.25 6.43 -1.38
N CYS A 61 -10.11 5.77 -2.15
CA CYS A 61 -9.92 5.58 -3.60
C CYS A 61 -10.01 6.91 -4.37
N ASP A 62 -10.94 7.79 -4.01
CA ASP A 62 -11.04 9.13 -4.60
C ASP A 62 -9.82 9.98 -4.29
N ARG A 63 -9.36 9.96 -3.03
CA ARG A 63 -8.13 10.67 -2.62
C ARG A 63 -6.91 10.16 -3.38
N HIS A 64 -6.80 8.85 -3.59
CA HIS A 64 -5.75 8.28 -4.42
C HIS A 64 -5.83 8.77 -5.87
N THR A 65 -7.02 8.75 -6.47
CA THR A 65 -7.24 9.18 -7.86
C THR A 65 -6.79 10.62 -8.07
N LYS A 66 -7.19 11.53 -7.16
CA LYS A 66 -6.79 12.94 -7.20
C LYS A 66 -5.28 13.11 -7.08
N ALA A 67 -4.67 12.50 -6.06
CA ALA A 67 -3.23 12.60 -5.84
C ALA A 67 -2.39 12.02 -6.98
N SER A 68 -2.85 10.93 -7.60
CA SER A 68 -2.18 10.33 -8.77
C SER A 68 -2.27 11.25 -9.99
N ALA A 69 -3.44 11.83 -10.26
CA ALA A 69 -3.63 12.77 -11.37
C ALA A 69 -2.76 14.02 -11.19
N GLU A 70 -2.79 14.64 -10.01
CA GLU A 70 -1.95 15.79 -9.66
C GLU A 70 -0.47 15.46 -9.83
N ARG A 71 -0.02 14.34 -9.27
CA ARG A 71 1.41 13.99 -9.34
C ARG A 71 1.88 13.69 -10.75
N ARG A 72 1.04 13.07 -11.57
CA ARG A 72 1.35 12.80 -12.99
C ARG A 72 1.42 14.09 -13.80
N ALA A 73 0.57 15.08 -13.51
CA ALA A 73 0.65 16.39 -14.15
C ALA A 73 1.97 17.11 -13.79
N GLU A 74 2.34 17.12 -12.51
CA GLU A 74 3.60 17.70 -12.04
C GLU A 74 4.83 17.03 -12.66
N LEU A 75 4.83 15.69 -12.72
CA LEU A 75 5.95 14.92 -13.27
C LEU A 75 5.99 14.91 -14.81
N GLY A 76 4.85 15.09 -15.47
CA GLY A 76 4.76 15.25 -16.92
C GLY A 76 5.32 16.60 -17.35
N GLY A 77 4.84 17.68 -16.73
CA GLY A 77 5.29 19.05 -17.01
C GLY A 77 6.69 19.39 -16.46
N ALA A 78 7.29 18.58 -15.60
CA ALA A 78 8.68 18.73 -15.18
C ALA A 78 9.71 18.24 -16.23
N ASN A 79 9.24 17.64 -17.34
CA ASN A 79 10.07 17.25 -18.48
C ASN A 79 9.85 18.15 -19.71
N GLU A 80 9.17 19.28 -19.53
CA GLU A 80 8.92 20.35 -20.52
C GLU A 80 9.58 21.65 -20.05
#